data_AF-A0A530H388-F1
#
_entry.id   AF-A0A530H388-F1
#
_cell.length_a   1.000
_cell.length_b   1.000
_cell.length_c   1.000
_cell.angle_alpha   90.00
_cell.angle_beta   90.00
_cell.angle_gamma   90.00
#
_symmetry.space_group_name_H-M   'P 1'
#
loop_
_entity.id
_entity.type
_entity.pdbx_description
1 polymer ?
#
loop_
_entity_poly.entity_id
_entity_poly.type
_entity_poly.pdbx_seq_one_letter_code
_entity_poly.pdbx_strand_id
1 'polypeptide(L)'
;FKGDLIWTLLTTMAELKGHEEKAGFSRPLGAKHGHGKDRKTWREERDDEIAELGHTKQPYVVIIGGGQGGIALGARLKQLGVPTIIIEKNERPGDSWRKRYKSLCLHDPVWYDHLPYIDFPKNWPVFTPKDKMGDWLEMYTRVMELNYWVAAKCISAAYDEAEKVWTVVVDRVGQRVTLKPKHIVFATGAYGPPRRIELPGVDSFKGELLHSSQYPTGEKFRGKRVAVIGAASSGHDVSVDLWEAGAKVTMVQRSPTTVVKSDTLMDVGFEIFSEKALARGITTDKADMIVASTPFALVPKGQRALYDVIRARDADFYTRLSDSGFAID
;
A
#
# COMPACT_ATOMS: atom_id res chain seq x y z
N PHE A 1 -27.49 -26.23 -16.85
CA PHE A 1 -27.35 -24.93 -17.54
C PHE A 1 -28.71 -24.54 -18.09
N LYS A 2 -29.21 -23.33 -17.77
CA LYS A 2 -30.49 -22.81 -18.29
C LYS A 2 -30.17 -21.45 -18.95
N GLY A 3 -30.11 -21.42 -20.28
CA GLY A 3 -29.74 -20.25 -21.09
C GLY A 3 -28.23 -19.98 -21.21
N ASP A 4 -27.89 -18.80 -21.77
CA ASP A 4 -26.53 -18.28 -22.04
C ASP A 4 -25.78 -17.79 -20.78
N LEU A 5 -26.18 -18.24 -19.58
CA LEU A 5 -25.58 -17.81 -18.32
C LEU A 5 -24.52 -18.82 -17.83
N ILE A 6 -23.40 -18.29 -17.33
CA ILE A 6 -22.31 -19.06 -16.73
C ILE A 6 -22.31 -18.82 -15.22
N TRP A 7 -22.20 -19.88 -14.42
CA TRP A 7 -22.00 -19.76 -12.97
C TRP A 7 -20.52 -19.52 -12.69
N THR A 8 -20.21 -18.46 -11.95
CA THR A 8 -18.88 -18.23 -11.39
C THR A 8 -18.84 -18.67 -9.93
N LEU A 9 -17.89 -19.53 -9.60
CA LEU A 9 -17.61 -19.99 -8.24
C LEU A 9 -16.23 -19.47 -7.83
N LEU A 10 -16.18 -18.64 -6.78
CA LEU A 10 -14.94 -18.30 -6.11
C LEU A 10 -14.72 -19.29 -4.96
N THR A 11 -13.57 -19.95 -4.94
CA THR A 11 -13.08 -20.67 -3.76
C THR A 11 -11.95 -19.89 -3.13
N THR A 12 -11.94 -19.79 -1.80
CA THR A 12 -10.86 -19.18 -1.05
C THR A 12 -10.31 -20.17 -0.04
N MET A 13 -8.99 -20.14 0.15
CA MET A 13 -8.32 -20.94 1.17
C MET A 13 -8.14 -20.07 2.42
N ALA A 14 -8.85 -20.41 3.50
CA ALA A 14 -8.76 -19.69 4.76
C ALA A 14 -7.63 -20.21 5.67
N GLU A 15 -7.36 -21.52 5.59
CA GLU A 15 -6.46 -22.22 6.50
C GLU A 15 -5.86 -23.46 5.81
N LEU A 16 -4.64 -23.85 6.21
CA LEU A 16 -4.02 -25.10 5.82
C LEU A 16 -4.03 -26.07 7.01
N LYS A 17 -4.70 -27.23 6.85
CA LYS A 17 -4.79 -28.22 7.92
C LYS A 17 -3.42 -28.80 8.27
N GLY A 18 -3.13 -28.88 9.58
CA GLY A 18 -1.82 -29.24 10.12
C GLY A 18 -0.81 -28.08 10.16
N HIS A 19 -1.18 -26.91 9.63
CA HIS A 19 -0.39 -25.69 9.59
C HIS A 19 -1.24 -24.47 9.99
N GLU A 20 -2.19 -24.68 10.88
CA GLU A 20 -3.07 -23.65 11.40
C GLU A 20 -2.29 -22.55 12.14
N GLU A 21 -2.80 -21.33 12.09
CA GLU A 21 -2.25 -20.24 12.88
C GLU A 21 -2.45 -20.51 14.38
N LYS A 22 -1.45 -20.18 15.19
CA LYS A 22 -1.47 -20.46 16.63
C LYS A 22 -2.44 -19.53 17.36
N ALA A 23 -3.67 -19.97 17.55
CA ALA A 23 -4.75 -19.24 18.21
C ALA A 23 -5.56 -20.13 19.17
N GLY A 24 -6.36 -19.52 20.04
CA GLY A 24 -7.20 -20.26 21.01
C GLY A 24 -6.38 -21.21 21.89
N PHE A 25 -6.67 -22.51 21.83
CA PHE A 25 -5.97 -23.55 22.60
C PHE A 25 -4.52 -23.80 22.15
N SER A 26 -4.14 -23.43 20.92
CA SER A 26 -2.76 -23.53 20.42
C SER A 26 -1.97 -22.23 20.57
N ARG A 27 -2.55 -21.21 21.23
CA ARG A 27 -1.93 -19.89 21.43
C ARG A 27 -0.55 -20.02 22.10
N PRO A 28 0.46 -19.25 21.66
CA PRO A 28 1.75 -19.22 22.33
C PRO A 28 1.60 -18.78 23.80
N LEU A 29 2.23 -19.50 24.72
CA LEU A 29 2.11 -19.24 26.17
C LEU A 29 2.81 -17.96 26.64
N GLY A 30 3.77 -17.43 25.85
CA GLY A 30 4.63 -16.29 26.23
C GLY A 30 5.66 -16.62 27.32
N ALA A 31 5.29 -17.45 28.31
CA ALA A 31 6.17 -17.98 29.34
C ALA A 31 6.23 -19.52 29.27
N LYS A 32 7.44 -20.07 29.19
CA LYS A 32 7.68 -21.50 29.42
C LYS A 32 7.68 -21.76 30.93
N HIS A 33 6.63 -22.38 31.46
CA HIS A 33 6.53 -22.72 32.89
C HIS A 33 7.55 -23.80 33.24
N GLY A 34 8.32 -23.59 34.31
CA GLY A 34 9.42 -24.47 34.74
C GLY A 34 10.68 -23.71 35.17
N HIS A 35 11.60 -24.41 35.86
CA HIS A 35 12.90 -23.91 36.29
C HIS A 35 14.01 -24.58 35.47
N GLY A 36 14.89 -23.77 34.87
CA GLY A 36 16.03 -24.25 34.08
C GLY A 36 17.12 -23.19 34.03
N LYS A 37 18.40 -23.61 34.11
CA LYS A 37 19.55 -22.69 34.16
C LYS A 37 19.76 -21.90 32.86
N ASP A 38 19.33 -22.45 31.73
CA ASP A 38 19.49 -21.86 30.39
C ASP A 38 18.20 -21.26 29.83
N ARG A 39 17.24 -20.93 30.70
CA ARG A 39 15.94 -20.39 30.27
C ARG A 39 16.12 -18.96 29.74
N LYS A 40 15.78 -18.75 28.47
CA LYS A 40 15.72 -17.43 27.84
C LYS A 40 14.36 -16.75 28.10
N THR A 41 14.41 -15.44 28.29
CA THR A 41 13.25 -14.55 28.27
C THR A 41 12.75 -14.38 26.83
N TRP A 42 11.50 -13.92 26.66
CA TRP A 42 10.98 -13.59 25.33
C TRP A 42 11.88 -12.58 24.60
N ARG A 43 12.45 -11.61 25.33
CA ARG A 43 13.31 -10.59 24.73
C ARG A 43 14.60 -11.20 24.20
N GLU A 44 15.23 -12.09 24.96
CA GLU A 44 16.45 -12.79 24.53
C GLU A 44 16.16 -13.71 23.33
N GLU A 45 15.04 -14.45 23.34
CA GLU A 45 14.64 -15.27 22.18
C GLU A 45 14.41 -14.42 20.92
N ARG A 46 13.83 -13.22 21.07
CA ARG A 46 13.63 -12.29 19.96
C ARG A 46 14.95 -11.70 19.46
N ASP A 47 15.85 -11.32 20.37
CA ASP A 47 17.15 -10.78 20.03
C ASP A 47 18.03 -11.85 19.33
N ASP A 48 17.96 -13.11 19.76
CA ASP A 48 18.62 -14.23 19.08
C ASP A 48 18.07 -14.43 17.66
N GLU A 49 16.74 -14.42 17.48
CA GLU A 49 16.13 -14.54 16.15
C GLU A 49 16.62 -13.43 15.21
N ILE A 50 16.69 -12.19 15.70
CA ILE A 50 17.18 -11.03 14.92
C ILE A 50 18.66 -11.17 14.58
N ALA A 51 19.48 -11.69 15.49
CA ALA A 51 20.92 -11.86 15.30
C ALA A 51 21.26 -13.02 14.37
N GLU A 52 20.48 -14.11 14.40
CA GLU A 52 20.76 -15.32 13.63
C GLU A 52 20.15 -15.30 12.23
N LEU A 53 18.91 -14.79 12.08
CA LEU A 53 18.18 -14.85 10.82
C LEU A 53 18.76 -13.89 9.79
N GLY A 54 19.11 -14.43 8.63
CA GLY A 54 19.86 -13.74 7.57
C GLY A 54 21.38 -13.85 7.71
N HIS A 55 21.86 -14.49 8.77
CA HIS A 55 23.27 -14.70 9.06
C HIS A 55 23.55 -16.20 9.20
N THR A 56 23.59 -16.72 10.43
CA THR A 56 23.83 -18.13 10.74
C THR A 56 22.64 -19.03 10.35
N LYS A 57 21.43 -18.46 10.33
CA LYS A 57 20.22 -19.10 9.81
C LYS A 57 19.71 -18.33 8.60
N GLN A 58 19.35 -19.01 7.53
CA GLN A 58 18.85 -18.36 6.33
C GLN A 58 17.32 -18.31 6.34
N PRO A 59 16.70 -17.19 5.90
CA PRO A 59 15.26 -17.10 5.79
C PRO A 59 14.73 -18.10 4.76
N TYR A 60 13.49 -18.55 4.90
CA TYR A 60 12.81 -19.31 3.87
C TYR A 60 12.24 -18.38 2.79
N VAL A 61 11.75 -17.20 3.19
CA VAL A 61 11.19 -16.17 2.30
C VAL A 61 11.92 -14.84 2.51
N VAL A 62 12.27 -14.17 1.42
CA VAL A 62 12.66 -12.76 1.44
C VAL A 62 11.63 -11.92 0.72
N ILE A 63 11.06 -10.94 1.41
CA ILE A 63 10.13 -9.96 0.85
C ILE A 63 10.91 -8.69 0.50
N ILE A 64 10.89 -8.31 -0.78
CA ILE A 64 11.56 -7.10 -1.28
C ILE A 64 10.53 -5.98 -1.35
N GLY A 65 10.63 -5.02 -0.41
CA GLY A 65 9.71 -3.91 -0.22
C GLY A 65 8.95 -4.03 1.11
N GLY A 66 9.05 -3.02 1.96
CA GLY A 66 8.41 -2.98 3.27
C GLY A 66 7.24 -1.99 3.34
N GLY A 67 6.57 -1.71 2.22
CA GLY A 67 5.27 -1.04 2.22
C GLY A 67 4.15 -1.93 2.78
N GLN A 68 2.89 -1.45 2.75
CA GLN A 68 1.79 -2.18 3.38
C GLN A 68 1.60 -3.62 2.87
N GLY A 69 1.84 -3.87 1.58
CA GLY A 69 1.75 -5.23 1.02
C GLY A 69 2.83 -6.19 1.56
N GLY A 70 4.06 -5.71 1.74
CA GLY A 70 5.14 -6.50 2.31
C GLY A 70 4.95 -6.76 3.81
N ILE A 71 4.44 -5.76 4.52
CA ILE A 71 4.08 -5.87 5.95
C ILE A 71 2.91 -6.85 6.14
N ALA A 72 1.84 -6.75 5.35
CA ALA A 72 0.69 -7.65 5.41
C ALA A 72 1.11 -9.11 5.18
N LEU A 73 1.89 -9.37 4.12
CA LEU A 73 2.38 -10.71 3.82
C LEU A 73 3.33 -11.23 4.92
N GLY A 74 4.25 -10.39 5.39
CA GLY A 74 5.18 -10.77 6.45
C GLY A 74 4.47 -11.12 7.75
N ALA A 75 3.37 -10.42 8.09
CA ALA A 75 2.54 -10.77 9.24
C ALA A 75 1.88 -12.13 9.08
N ARG A 76 1.29 -12.43 7.90
CA ARG A 76 0.72 -13.75 7.62
C ARG A 76 1.77 -14.86 7.74
N LEU A 77 2.94 -14.67 7.15
CA LEU A 77 4.05 -15.63 7.22
C LEU A 77 4.57 -15.82 8.65
N LYS A 78 4.63 -14.76 9.47
CA LYS A 78 5.00 -14.85 10.89
C LYS A 78 4.01 -15.70 11.68
N GLN A 79 2.71 -15.54 11.48
CA GLN A 79 1.70 -16.35 12.17
C GLN A 79 1.74 -17.83 11.76
N LEU A 80 2.14 -18.12 10.52
CA LEU A 80 2.37 -19.48 10.02
C LEU A 80 3.76 -20.05 10.39
N GLY A 81 4.59 -19.30 11.11
CA GLY A 81 5.92 -19.75 11.54
C GLY A 81 6.94 -19.87 10.41
N VAL A 82 6.73 -19.19 9.28
CA VAL A 82 7.65 -19.23 8.13
C VAL A 82 8.78 -18.22 8.34
N PRO A 83 10.06 -18.65 8.40
CA PRO A 83 11.20 -17.74 8.58
C PRO A 83 11.28 -16.74 7.43
N THR A 84 11.05 -15.46 7.74
CA THR A 84 10.87 -14.42 6.73
C THR A 84 11.70 -13.19 7.11
N ILE A 85 12.32 -12.55 6.12
CA ILE A 85 12.90 -11.20 6.23
C ILE A 85 12.20 -10.28 5.25
N ILE A 86 11.78 -9.11 5.72
CA ILE A 86 11.30 -8.00 4.88
C ILE A 86 12.45 -7.00 4.70
N ILE A 87 12.72 -6.61 3.46
CA ILE A 87 13.76 -5.63 3.11
C ILE A 87 13.09 -4.32 2.70
N GLU A 88 13.42 -3.23 3.38
CA GLU A 88 12.96 -1.88 3.12
C GLU A 88 14.12 -0.92 2.91
N LYS A 89 14.08 -0.17 1.80
CA LYS A 89 15.15 0.78 1.45
C LYS A 89 15.13 2.06 2.30
N ASN A 90 13.97 2.41 2.84
CA ASN A 90 13.83 3.59 3.71
C ASN A 90 14.38 3.31 5.12
N GLU A 91 14.72 4.38 5.82
CA GLU A 91 15.35 4.34 7.15
C GLU A 91 14.39 3.90 8.25
N ARG A 92 13.09 4.14 8.07
CA ARG A 92 12.05 3.73 9.03
C ARG A 92 10.90 3.03 8.31
N PRO A 93 10.23 2.05 8.95
CA PRO A 93 9.00 1.50 8.41
C PRO A 93 7.95 2.62 8.25
N GLY A 94 7.13 2.53 7.21
CA GLY A 94 6.11 3.54 6.93
C GLY A 94 6.60 4.79 6.19
N ASP A 95 7.91 4.98 6.01
CA ASP A 95 8.46 6.13 5.29
C ASP A 95 8.07 6.20 3.81
N SER A 96 7.65 5.08 3.22
CA SER A 96 7.01 5.06 1.89
C SER A 96 5.78 5.98 1.82
N TRP A 97 5.10 6.21 2.94
CA TRP A 97 4.03 7.19 3.09
C TRP A 97 4.52 8.53 3.62
N ARG A 98 5.33 8.57 4.67
CA ARG A 98 5.79 9.85 5.28
C ARG A 98 6.54 10.76 4.30
N LYS A 99 7.29 10.17 3.36
CA LYS A 99 8.06 10.91 2.35
C LYS A 99 7.23 11.44 1.17
N ARG A 100 5.91 11.20 1.16
CA ARG A 100 5.00 11.77 0.16
C ARG A 100 4.71 13.25 0.49
N TYR A 101 4.10 13.97 -0.46
CA TYR A 101 3.80 15.41 -0.32
C TYR A 101 2.94 15.70 0.91
N LYS A 102 3.15 16.87 1.52
CA LYS A 102 2.59 17.27 2.81
C LYS A 102 1.07 17.04 2.93
N SER A 103 0.32 17.37 1.89
CA SER A 103 -1.15 17.31 1.88
C SER A 103 -1.74 15.92 1.63
N LEU A 104 -0.92 14.87 1.40
CA LEU A 104 -1.46 13.56 1.04
C LEU A 104 -2.33 12.96 2.16
N CYS A 105 -3.57 12.69 1.79
CA CYS A 105 -4.51 11.82 2.49
C CYS A 105 -4.85 10.64 1.57
N LEU A 106 -5.15 9.47 2.12
CA LEU A 106 -5.64 8.35 1.33
C LEU A 106 -7.01 8.69 0.73
N HIS A 107 -7.23 8.25 -0.51
CA HIS A 107 -8.47 8.48 -1.26
C HIS A 107 -9.51 7.36 -1.02
N ASP A 108 -9.05 6.23 -0.50
CA ASP A 108 -9.88 5.10 -0.10
C ASP A 108 -10.31 5.26 1.37
N PRO A 109 -11.50 4.77 1.74
CA PRO A 109 -11.97 4.87 3.11
C PRO A 109 -11.35 3.79 4.00
N VAL A 110 -11.26 4.06 5.30
CA VAL A 110 -10.57 3.23 6.31
C VAL A 110 -10.93 1.75 6.28
N TRP A 111 -12.18 1.41 5.97
CA TRP A 111 -12.64 0.02 5.89
C TRP A 111 -11.96 -0.77 4.76
N TYR A 112 -11.46 -0.10 3.72
CA TYR A 112 -10.73 -0.69 2.60
C TYR A 112 -9.25 -0.94 2.92
N ASP A 113 -8.73 -0.29 3.97
CA ASP A 113 -7.28 -0.17 4.19
C ASP A 113 -6.74 -1.09 5.31
N HIS A 114 -7.60 -1.89 5.94
CA HIS A 114 -7.21 -2.71 7.08
C HIS A 114 -6.07 -3.68 6.74
N LEU A 115 -5.13 -3.82 7.68
CA LEU A 115 -4.13 -4.88 7.64
C LEU A 115 -4.66 -6.13 8.34
N PRO A 116 -4.15 -7.33 8.03
CA PRO A 116 -4.51 -8.54 8.75
C PRO A 116 -4.34 -8.37 10.28
N TYR A 117 -5.16 -9.07 11.07
CA TYR A 117 -5.03 -9.22 12.54
C TYR A 117 -5.29 -7.99 13.43
N ILE A 118 -4.92 -6.79 13.00
CA ILE A 118 -5.09 -5.57 13.80
C ILE A 118 -5.80 -4.53 12.94
N ASP A 119 -7.05 -4.27 13.29
CA ASP A 119 -7.85 -3.22 12.68
C ASP A 119 -7.39 -1.84 13.13
N PHE A 120 -7.60 -0.82 12.29
CA PHE A 120 -7.52 0.56 12.72
C PHE A 120 -8.45 0.80 13.93
N PRO A 121 -8.04 1.65 14.89
CA PRO A 121 -8.89 2.08 15.99
C PRO A 121 -10.25 2.61 15.52
N LYS A 122 -11.31 2.39 16.30
CA LYS A 122 -12.67 2.84 15.94
C LYS A 122 -12.80 4.35 15.73
N ASN A 123 -11.89 5.15 16.29
CA ASN A 123 -11.84 6.61 16.12
C ASN A 123 -10.83 7.05 15.04
N TRP A 124 -10.35 6.13 14.21
CA TRP A 124 -9.48 6.45 13.10
C TRP A 124 -10.22 7.30 12.05
N PRO A 125 -9.57 8.30 11.43
CA PRO A 125 -10.19 9.08 10.35
C PRO A 125 -10.62 8.18 9.19
N VAL A 126 -11.75 8.51 8.56
CA VAL A 126 -12.23 7.78 7.37
C VAL A 126 -11.20 7.82 6.25
N PHE A 127 -10.58 8.97 6.01
CA PHE A 127 -9.47 9.12 5.07
C PHE A 127 -8.18 9.31 5.86
N THR A 128 -7.20 8.43 5.65
CA THR A 128 -6.00 8.39 6.49
C THR A 128 -4.92 9.36 5.98
N PRO A 129 -4.44 10.33 6.80
CA PRO A 129 -3.30 11.17 6.42
C PRO A 129 -2.00 10.36 6.31
N LYS A 130 -1.10 10.72 5.37
CA LYS A 130 0.14 9.96 5.08
C LYS A 130 0.99 9.68 6.32
N ASP A 131 1.09 10.63 7.24
CA ASP A 131 1.97 10.51 8.41
C ASP A 131 1.38 9.54 9.42
N LYS A 132 0.05 9.58 9.57
CA LYS A 132 -0.71 8.66 10.40
C LYS A 132 -0.63 7.23 9.88
N MET A 133 -0.68 7.03 8.57
CA MET A 133 -0.44 5.73 7.94
C MET A 133 1.01 5.26 8.17
N GLY A 134 1.99 6.16 8.03
CA GLY A 134 3.39 5.86 8.33
C GLY A 134 3.59 5.34 9.76
N ASP A 135 3.02 6.04 10.74
CA ASP A 135 3.08 5.66 12.15
C ASP A 135 2.35 4.35 12.43
N TRP A 136 1.21 4.11 11.76
CA TRP A 136 0.50 2.84 11.83
C TRP A 136 1.37 1.67 11.39
N LEU A 137 2.01 1.79 10.23
CA LEU A 137 2.87 0.72 9.69
C LEU A 137 4.08 0.47 10.58
N GLU A 138 4.70 1.52 11.12
CA GLU A 138 5.81 1.39 12.07
C GLU A 138 5.37 0.64 13.33
N MET A 139 4.26 1.05 13.95
CA MET A 139 3.68 0.34 15.09
C MET A 139 3.40 -1.13 14.75
N TYR A 140 2.77 -1.38 13.61
CA TYR A 140 2.36 -2.71 13.19
C TYR A 140 3.58 -3.64 13.02
N THR A 141 4.68 -3.18 12.42
CA THR A 141 5.90 -3.99 12.28
C THR A 141 6.47 -4.45 13.62
N ARG A 142 6.36 -3.59 14.66
CA ARG A 142 6.85 -3.87 16.00
C ARG A 142 5.93 -4.83 16.76
N VAL A 143 4.63 -4.55 16.77
CA VAL A 143 3.64 -5.35 17.52
C VAL A 143 3.47 -6.74 16.92
N MET A 144 3.58 -6.86 15.60
CA MET A 144 3.54 -8.15 14.90
C MET A 144 4.90 -8.87 14.85
N GLU A 145 5.92 -8.36 15.54
CA GLU A 145 7.24 -8.97 15.69
C GLU A 145 7.93 -9.31 14.36
N LEU A 146 7.79 -8.46 13.34
CA LEU A 146 8.31 -8.73 12.00
C LEU A 146 9.84 -8.57 11.98
N ASN A 147 10.53 -9.45 11.24
CA ASN A 147 11.96 -9.27 10.91
C ASN A 147 12.07 -8.29 9.74
N TYR A 148 12.09 -7.00 10.08
CA TYR A 148 12.01 -5.91 9.12
C TYR A 148 13.35 -5.16 9.07
N TRP A 149 14.08 -5.31 7.96
CA TRP A 149 15.36 -4.65 7.74
C TRP A 149 15.14 -3.32 7.02
N VAL A 150 15.31 -2.22 7.75
CA VAL A 150 15.35 -0.86 7.21
C VAL A 150 16.71 -0.50 6.64
N ALA A 151 16.76 0.58 5.85
CA ALA A 151 17.96 1.05 5.16
C ALA A 151 18.68 -0.09 4.41
N ALA A 152 17.88 -1.01 3.88
CA ALA A 152 18.33 -2.23 3.24
C ALA A 152 17.81 -2.26 1.80
N LYS A 153 18.73 -2.33 0.84
CA LYS A 153 18.43 -2.33 -0.58
C LYS A 153 18.80 -3.67 -1.18
N CYS A 154 17.83 -4.35 -1.79
CA CYS A 154 18.13 -5.49 -2.66
C CYS A 154 18.90 -4.99 -3.89
N ILE A 155 20.10 -5.51 -4.09
CA ILE A 155 21.00 -5.16 -5.21
C ILE A 155 20.80 -6.13 -6.36
N SER A 156 20.73 -7.42 -6.07
CA SER A 156 20.53 -8.47 -7.07
C SER A 156 19.89 -9.71 -6.45
N ALA A 157 19.19 -10.49 -7.27
CA ALA A 157 18.70 -11.82 -6.92
C ALA A 157 18.95 -12.75 -8.11
N ALA A 158 19.50 -13.93 -7.84
CA ALA A 158 19.72 -14.97 -8.85
C ALA A 158 19.25 -16.32 -8.30
N TYR A 159 18.52 -17.09 -9.10
CA TYR A 159 18.05 -18.41 -8.70
C TYR A 159 19.03 -19.48 -9.16
N ASP A 160 19.34 -20.41 -8.26
CA ASP A 160 20.09 -21.61 -8.55
C ASP A 160 19.12 -22.79 -8.72
N GLU A 161 19.01 -23.32 -9.94
CA GLU A 161 18.12 -24.44 -10.26
C GLU A 161 18.55 -25.76 -9.62
N ALA A 162 19.87 -25.98 -9.44
CA ALA A 162 20.37 -27.23 -8.87
C ALA A 162 20.08 -27.28 -7.36
N GLU A 163 20.37 -26.19 -6.66
CA GLU A 163 20.17 -26.08 -5.21
C GLU A 163 18.71 -25.73 -4.83
N LYS A 164 17.94 -25.22 -5.80
CA LYS A 164 16.59 -24.68 -5.61
C LYS A 164 16.58 -23.60 -4.52
N VAL A 165 17.50 -22.65 -4.64
CA VAL A 165 17.73 -21.55 -3.68
C VAL A 165 18.02 -20.27 -4.45
N TRP A 166 17.52 -19.15 -3.94
CA TRP A 166 17.92 -17.82 -4.42
C TRP A 166 19.18 -17.35 -3.72
N THR A 167 20.07 -16.68 -4.43
CA THR A 167 21.12 -15.83 -3.86
C THR A 167 20.68 -14.38 -3.99
N VAL A 168 20.35 -13.74 -2.86
CA VAL A 168 19.90 -12.34 -2.79
C VAL A 168 20.99 -11.50 -2.13
N VAL A 169 21.53 -10.54 -2.87
CA VAL A 169 22.54 -9.60 -2.36
C VAL A 169 21.84 -8.35 -1.88
N VAL A 170 22.04 -8.02 -0.61
CA VAL A 170 21.43 -6.87 0.07
C VAL A 170 22.53 -5.93 0.52
N ASP A 171 22.41 -4.65 0.22
CA ASP A 171 23.19 -3.60 0.86
C ASP A 171 22.41 -3.08 2.07
N ARG A 172 22.93 -3.32 3.27
CA ARG A 172 22.33 -2.89 4.52
C ARG A 172 23.29 -1.92 5.19
N VAL A 173 22.95 -0.63 5.15
CA VAL A 173 23.76 0.46 5.75
C VAL A 173 25.23 0.42 5.28
N GLY A 174 25.45 0.19 3.99
CA GLY A 174 26.79 0.12 3.38
C GLY A 174 27.49 -1.23 3.53
N GLN A 175 26.87 -2.20 4.20
CA GLN A 175 27.40 -3.56 4.35
C GLN A 175 26.65 -4.52 3.44
N ARG A 176 27.39 -5.27 2.61
CA ARG A 176 26.81 -6.32 1.77
C ARG A 176 26.53 -7.57 2.60
N VAL A 177 25.28 -8.03 2.57
CA VAL A 177 24.80 -9.27 3.16
C VAL A 177 24.21 -10.15 2.06
N THR A 178 24.53 -11.44 2.07
CA THR A 178 23.96 -12.41 1.13
C THR A 178 22.95 -13.27 1.85
N LEU A 179 21.70 -13.24 1.38
CA LEU A 179 20.62 -14.10 1.85
C LEU A 179 20.40 -15.25 0.86
N LYS A 180 20.03 -16.41 1.40
CA LYS A 180 19.80 -17.65 0.65
C LYS A 180 18.38 -18.23 0.84
N PRO A 181 17.30 -17.53 0.44
CA PRO A 181 15.94 -18.02 0.63
C PRO A 181 15.51 -19.04 -0.42
N LYS A 182 14.44 -19.78 -0.12
CA LYS A 182 13.75 -20.63 -1.10
C LYS A 182 12.78 -19.82 -1.97
N HIS A 183 12.22 -18.74 -1.43
CA HIS A 183 11.28 -17.87 -2.12
C HIS A 183 11.66 -16.41 -2.01
N ILE A 184 11.40 -15.67 -3.08
CA ILE A 184 11.43 -14.20 -3.08
C ILE A 184 10.04 -13.67 -3.43
N VAL A 185 9.64 -12.57 -2.78
CA VAL A 185 8.39 -11.89 -3.09
C VAL A 185 8.66 -10.42 -3.35
N PHE A 186 8.24 -9.93 -4.52
CA PHE A 186 8.29 -8.52 -4.84
C PHE A 186 7.07 -7.80 -4.28
N ALA A 187 7.27 -7.01 -3.23
CA ALA A 187 6.27 -6.15 -2.61
C ALA A 187 6.67 -4.67 -2.75
N THR A 188 7.16 -4.30 -3.94
CA THR A 188 7.75 -2.97 -4.21
C THR A 188 6.71 -1.88 -4.54
N GLY A 189 5.43 -2.22 -4.48
CA GLY A 189 4.30 -1.33 -4.78
C GLY A 189 3.93 -1.30 -6.26
N ALA A 190 2.75 -0.76 -6.56
CA ALA A 190 2.26 -0.62 -7.94
C ALA A 190 2.88 0.56 -8.70
N TYR A 191 3.50 1.51 -7.97
CA TYR A 191 4.06 2.72 -8.54
C TYR A 191 5.59 2.64 -8.54
N GLY A 192 6.15 2.51 -9.74
CA GLY A 192 7.59 2.40 -9.97
C GLY A 192 8.36 3.72 -9.76
N PRO A 193 9.67 3.74 -10.11
CA PRO A 193 10.46 4.97 -10.07
C PRO A 193 9.85 6.07 -10.95
N PRO A 194 10.09 7.35 -10.62
CA PRO A 194 9.60 8.49 -11.40
C PRO A 194 9.84 8.34 -12.90
N ARG A 195 8.77 8.36 -13.69
CA ARG A 195 8.89 8.36 -15.14
C ARG A 195 9.21 9.77 -15.60
N ARG A 196 10.45 10.00 -16.03
CA ARG A 196 10.81 11.25 -16.69
C ARG A 196 10.12 11.31 -18.05
N ILE A 197 9.58 12.48 -18.36
CA ILE A 197 9.06 12.81 -19.69
C ILE A 197 10.09 13.67 -20.41
N GLU A 198 10.26 13.43 -21.70
CA GLU A 198 11.05 14.31 -22.55
C GLU A 198 10.23 15.59 -22.78
N LEU A 199 10.84 16.73 -22.45
CA LEU A 199 10.24 18.05 -22.62
C LEU A 199 11.12 18.84 -23.59
N PRO A 200 10.70 19.01 -24.86
CA PRO A 200 11.45 19.83 -25.81
C PRO A 200 11.71 21.23 -25.25
N GLY A 201 12.97 21.68 -25.31
CA GLY A 201 13.39 22.98 -24.80
C GLY A 201 13.64 23.05 -23.28
N VAL A 202 13.57 21.93 -22.55
CA VAL A 202 13.79 21.90 -21.09
C VAL A 202 15.14 22.48 -20.67
N ASP A 203 16.19 22.34 -21.48
CA ASP A 203 17.53 22.86 -21.17
C ASP A 203 17.57 24.40 -21.11
N SER A 204 16.63 25.06 -21.78
CA SER A 204 16.49 26.52 -21.75
C SER A 204 15.57 27.02 -20.64
N PHE A 205 14.86 26.11 -19.95
CA PHE A 205 13.93 26.45 -18.87
C PHE A 205 14.71 26.84 -17.61
N LYS A 206 14.60 28.11 -17.22
CA LYS A 206 15.28 28.66 -16.04
C LYS A 206 14.53 28.43 -14.72
N GLY A 207 13.38 27.77 -14.77
CA GLY A 207 12.56 27.46 -13.61
C GLY A 207 12.94 26.13 -12.97
N GLU A 208 12.26 25.80 -11.88
CA GLU A 208 12.43 24.52 -11.19
C GLU A 208 11.53 23.45 -11.84
N LEU A 209 12.11 22.30 -12.18
CA LEU A 209 11.37 21.13 -12.68
C LEU A 209 11.39 20.02 -11.62
N LEU A 210 10.21 19.58 -11.20
CA LEU A 210 10.04 18.51 -10.22
C LEU A 210 9.09 17.44 -10.74
N HIS A 211 9.40 16.18 -10.46
CA HIS A 211 8.38 15.12 -10.50
C HIS A 211 7.53 15.18 -9.22
N SER A 212 6.27 14.73 -9.26
CA SER A 212 5.36 14.74 -8.09
C SER A 212 5.93 14.00 -6.87
N SER A 213 6.80 13.01 -7.08
CA SER A 213 7.51 12.29 -6.01
C SER A 213 8.58 13.13 -5.30
N GLN A 214 8.99 14.25 -5.87
CA GLN A 214 9.97 15.20 -5.32
C GLN A 214 9.29 16.46 -4.79
N TYR A 215 8.00 16.64 -5.07
CA TYR A 215 7.23 17.78 -4.63
C TYR A 215 6.97 17.69 -3.12
N PRO A 216 7.43 18.67 -2.31
CA PRO A 216 7.24 18.61 -0.86
C PRO A 216 5.93 19.28 -0.42
N THR A 217 5.69 20.50 -0.89
CA THR A 217 4.56 21.37 -0.49
C THR A 217 4.47 22.60 -1.42
N GLY A 218 3.28 23.20 -1.50
CA GLY A 218 2.97 24.35 -2.32
C GLY A 218 3.54 25.67 -1.79
N GLU A 219 3.87 25.74 -0.49
CA GLU A 219 4.36 26.96 0.16
C GLU A 219 5.59 27.57 -0.54
N LYS A 220 6.48 26.72 -1.09
CA LYS A 220 7.67 27.13 -1.86
C LYS A 220 7.34 27.87 -3.17
N PHE A 221 6.10 27.77 -3.63
CA PHE A 221 5.63 28.27 -4.92
C PHE A 221 4.65 29.43 -4.81
N ARG A 222 4.44 29.98 -3.61
CA ARG A 222 3.61 31.17 -3.39
C ARG A 222 3.98 32.30 -4.37
N GLY A 223 2.97 32.85 -5.05
CA GLY A 223 3.13 33.91 -6.04
C GLY A 223 3.80 33.50 -7.36
N LYS A 224 4.28 32.25 -7.49
CA LYS A 224 4.88 31.75 -8.73
C LYS A 224 3.80 31.29 -9.71
N ARG A 225 4.19 31.14 -10.97
CA ARG A 225 3.41 30.46 -12.01
C ARG A 225 3.91 29.02 -12.11
N VAL A 226 3.03 28.05 -11.98
CA VAL A 226 3.39 26.63 -11.95
C VAL A 226 2.52 25.87 -12.96
N ALA A 227 3.17 25.12 -13.85
CA ALA A 227 2.51 24.18 -14.74
C ALA A 227 2.60 22.78 -14.14
N VAL A 228 1.45 22.11 -13.96
CA VAL A 228 1.37 20.72 -13.49
C VAL A 228 1.05 19.85 -14.69
N ILE A 229 1.97 18.96 -15.06
CA ILE A 229 1.82 18.10 -16.23
C ILE A 229 1.20 16.76 -15.79
N GLY A 230 -0.06 16.53 -16.18
CA GLY A 230 -0.83 15.33 -15.84
C GLY A 230 -2.03 15.63 -14.94
N ALA A 231 -3.14 14.93 -15.21
CA ALA A 231 -4.43 15.10 -14.55
C ALA A 231 -4.89 13.86 -13.75
N ALA A 232 -3.97 12.98 -13.35
CA ALA A 232 -4.27 11.89 -12.41
C ALA A 232 -4.37 12.43 -10.96
N SER A 233 -4.59 11.55 -9.97
CA SER A 233 -4.78 11.95 -8.56
C SER A 233 -3.67 12.83 -8.03
N SER A 234 -2.39 12.48 -8.24
CA SER A 234 -1.28 13.35 -7.79
C SER A 234 -1.23 14.70 -8.51
N GLY A 235 -1.69 14.79 -9.76
CA GLY A 235 -1.77 16.07 -10.47
C GLY A 235 -2.82 16.98 -9.84
N HIS A 236 -3.97 16.42 -9.44
CA HIS A 236 -5.01 17.14 -8.72
C HIS A 236 -4.55 17.57 -7.33
N ASP A 237 -4.04 16.65 -6.51
CA ASP A 237 -3.61 16.95 -5.14
C ASP A 237 -2.53 18.05 -5.11
N VAL A 238 -1.55 17.97 -6.00
CA VAL A 238 -0.48 18.98 -6.13
C VAL A 238 -1.04 20.30 -6.63
N SER A 239 -1.98 20.29 -7.58
CA SER A 239 -2.57 21.53 -8.11
C SER A 239 -3.38 22.27 -7.05
N VAL A 240 -4.14 21.55 -6.23
CA VAL A 240 -4.89 22.11 -5.10
C VAL A 240 -3.93 22.69 -4.06
N ASP A 241 -2.94 21.91 -3.60
CA ASP A 241 -1.97 22.36 -2.60
C ASP A 241 -1.17 23.61 -3.07
N LEU A 242 -0.81 23.66 -4.35
CA LEU A 242 -0.19 24.85 -4.96
C LEU A 242 -1.12 26.06 -4.96
N TRP A 243 -2.38 25.87 -5.34
CA TRP A 243 -3.37 26.95 -5.42
C TRP A 243 -3.70 27.51 -4.03
N GLU A 244 -3.91 26.64 -3.03
CA GLU A 244 -4.12 27.00 -1.63
C GLU A 244 -2.91 27.75 -1.05
N ALA A 245 -1.70 27.38 -1.47
CA ALA A 245 -0.48 28.10 -1.12
C ALA A 245 -0.28 29.44 -1.87
N GLY A 246 -1.19 29.81 -2.77
CA GLY A 246 -1.18 31.08 -3.49
C GLY A 246 -0.31 31.09 -4.75
N ALA A 247 -0.02 29.93 -5.35
CA ALA A 247 0.57 29.84 -6.68
C ALA A 247 -0.49 30.05 -7.77
N LYS A 248 -0.07 30.53 -8.94
CA LYS A 248 -0.89 30.56 -10.16
C LYS A 248 -0.67 29.24 -10.92
N VAL A 249 -1.64 28.34 -10.82
CA VAL A 249 -1.52 26.97 -11.30
C VAL A 249 -2.19 26.79 -12.66
N THR A 250 -1.51 26.08 -13.56
CA THR A 250 -2.10 25.60 -14.82
C THR A 250 -1.88 24.09 -14.89
N MET A 251 -2.97 23.32 -14.92
CA MET A 251 -2.90 21.87 -15.16
C MET A 251 -2.89 21.61 -16.66
N VAL A 252 -1.95 20.78 -17.11
CA VAL A 252 -1.84 20.35 -18.51
C VAL A 252 -2.31 18.91 -18.61
N GLN A 253 -3.46 18.73 -19.27
CA GLN A 253 -4.08 17.43 -19.49
C GLN A 253 -3.84 16.95 -20.91
N ARG A 254 -3.37 15.70 -21.06
CA ARG A 254 -3.17 15.07 -22.39
C ARG A 254 -4.42 14.35 -22.88
N SER A 255 -5.10 13.65 -21.98
CA SER A 255 -6.25 12.79 -22.28
C SER A 255 -7.32 13.00 -21.20
N PRO A 256 -8.60 12.77 -21.53
CA PRO A 256 -9.69 12.86 -20.58
C PRO A 256 -9.43 12.03 -19.31
N THR A 257 -10.05 12.43 -18.20
CA THR A 257 -9.91 11.74 -16.92
C THR A 257 -11.22 11.76 -16.16
N THR A 258 -11.61 10.62 -15.59
CA THR A 258 -12.75 10.53 -14.68
C THR A 258 -12.40 11.20 -13.36
N VAL A 259 -13.18 12.21 -12.98
CA VAL A 259 -13.09 12.88 -11.68
C VAL A 259 -14.38 12.58 -10.92
N VAL A 260 -14.29 12.25 -9.64
CA VAL A 260 -15.45 11.96 -8.80
C VAL A 260 -15.30 12.73 -7.50
N LYS A 261 -16.38 13.36 -7.04
CA LYS A 261 -16.39 13.97 -5.72
C LYS A 261 -16.38 12.90 -4.63
N SER A 262 -15.58 13.12 -3.58
CA SER A 262 -15.41 12.17 -2.48
C SER A 262 -16.73 11.81 -1.80
N ASP A 263 -17.62 12.78 -1.56
CA ASP A 263 -18.95 12.57 -0.94
C ASP A 263 -19.82 11.63 -1.78
N THR A 264 -19.90 11.87 -3.09
CA THR A 264 -20.62 11.01 -4.02
C THR A 264 -19.99 9.61 -4.10
N LEU A 265 -18.66 9.52 -4.21
CA LEU A 265 -17.96 8.23 -4.27
C LEU A 265 -18.18 7.41 -2.99
N MET A 266 -18.18 8.05 -1.82
CA MET A 266 -18.48 7.38 -0.54
C MET A 266 -19.89 6.81 -0.50
N ASP A 267 -20.86 7.53 -1.03
CA ASP A 267 -22.26 7.09 -1.01
C ASP A 267 -22.54 5.94 -1.98
N VAL A 268 -22.00 6.00 -3.21
CA VAL A 268 -22.40 5.07 -4.29
C VAL A 268 -21.29 4.12 -4.74
N GLY A 269 -20.02 4.48 -4.56
CA GLY A 269 -18.87 3.66 -4.99
C GLY A 269 -18.28 2.82 -3.87
N PHE A 270 -18.18 3.36 -2.66
CA PHE A 270 -17.69 2.68 -1.46
C PHE A 270 -18.82 2.23 -0.53
N GLU A 271 -20.02 1.99 -1.05
CA GLU A 271 -21.20 1.68 -0.22
C GLU A 271 -20.94 0.51 0.74
N ILE A 272 -20.21 -0.52 0.28
CA ILE A 272 -19.85 -1.72 1.07
C ILE A 272 -18.65 -1.53 2.01
N PHE A 273 -17.91 -0.43 1.88
CA PHE A 273 -16.78 -0.03 2.73
C PHE A 273 -17.15 1.25 3.50
N SER A 274 -18.19 1.17 4.34
CA SER A 274 -18.74 2.32 5.06
C SER A 274 -19.33 1.95 6.42
N GLU A 275 -19.53 2.94 7.29
CA GLU A 275 -20.23 2.75 8.58
C GLU A 275 -21.66 2.22 8.37
N LYS A 276 -22.34 2.65 7.30
CA LYS A 276 -23.68 2.14 6.92
C LYS A 276 -23.61 0.66 6.56
N ALA A 277 -22.54 0.20 5.88
CA ALA A 277 -22.31 -1.21 5.59
C ALA A 277 -22.09 -2.02 6.87
N LEU A 278 -21.27 -1.55 7.80
CA LEU A 278 -21.08 -2.19 9.10
C LEU A 278 -22.41 -2.33 9.87
N ALA A 279 -23.23 -1.26 9.91
CA ALA A 279 -24.54 -1.28 10.55
C ALA A 279 -25.51 -2.31 9.92
N ARG A 280 -25.34 -2.62 8.64
CA ARG A 280 -26.10 -3.68 7.93
C ARG A 280 -25.45 -5.07 8.04
N GLY A 281 -24.35 -5.21 8.79
CA GLY A 281 -23.64 -6.46 8.99
C GLY A 281 -22.72 -6.85 7.83
N ILE A 282 -22.37 -5.92 6.94
CA ILE A 282 -21.33 -6.08 5.92
C ILE A 282 -20.00 -5.64 6.55
N THR A 283 -19.25 -6.61 7.07
CA THR A 283 -17.90 -6.39 7.61
C THR A 283 -16.89 -6.19 6.48
N THR A 284 -15.70 -5.68 6.80
CA THR A 284 -14.56 -5.60 5.87
C THR A 284 -14.32 -6.92 5.15
N ASP A 285 -14.22 -8.03 5.89
CA ASP A 285 -14.05 -9.36 5.30
C ASP A 285 -15.15 -9.74 4.29
N LYS A 286 -16.41 -9.38 4.58
CA LYS A 286 -17.52 -9.64 3.65
C LYS A 286 -17.42 -8.75 2.42
N ALA A 287 -17.08 -7.48 2.59
CA ALA A 287 -16.90 -6.55 1.49
C ALA A 287 -15.75 -7.01 0.57
N ASP A 288 -14.62 -7.41 1.14
CA ASP A 288 -13.48 -7.98 0.41
C ASP A 288 -13.87 -9.23 -0.38
N MET A 289 -14.63 -10.14 0.24
CA MET A 289 -15.12 -11.35 -0.43
C MET A 289 -16.09 -11.03 -1.57
N ILE A 290 -16.97 -10.03 -1.40
CA ILE A 290 -17.88 -9.57 -2.46
C ILE A 290 -17.05 -9.05 -3.65
N VAL A 291 -16.07 -8.18 -3.39
CA VAL A 291 -15.20 -7.63 -4.43
C VAL A 291 -14.39 -8.73 -5.12
N ALA A 292 -13.71 -9.58 -4.35
CA ALA A 292 -12.88 -10.68 -4.86
C ALA A 292 -13.67 -11.71 -5.66
N SER A 293 -14.98 -11.85 -5.40
CA SER A 293 -15.87 -12.76 -6.14
C SER A 293 -16.29 -12.24 -7.51
N THR A 294 -16.00 -10.97 -7.83
CA THR A 294 -16.35 -10.36 -9.11
C THR A 294 -15.24 -10.60 -10.15
N PRO A 295 -15.51 -11.31 -11.25
CA PRO A 295 -14.53 -11.47 -12.33
C PRO A 295 -14.11 -10.12 -12.92
N PHE A 296 -12.80 -9.88 -13.04
CA PHE A 296 -12.25 -8.63 -13.57
C PHE A 296 -12.83 -8.22 -14.93
N ALA A 297 -13.17 -9.18 -15.80
CA ALA A 297 -13.78 -8.91 -17.10
C ALA A 297 -15.17 -8.24 -17.00
N LEU A 298 -15.89 -8.41 -15.90
CA LEU A 298 -17.20 -7.83 -15.67
C LEU A 298 -17.14 -6.44 -15.02
N VAL A 299 -16.03 -6.13 -14.32
CA VAL A 299 -15.85 -4.88 -13.57
C VAL A 299 -16.09 -3.62 -14.42
N PRO A 300 -15.56 -3.50 -15.66
CA PRO A 300 -15.75 -2.28 -16.47
C PRO A 300 -17.22 -1.95 -16.77
N LYS A 301 -18.08 -2.97 -16.94
CA LYS A 301 -19.51 -2.75 -17.20
C LYS A 301 -20.20 -2.16 -15.97
N GLY A 302 -19.91 -2.72 -14.79
CA GLY A 302 -20.46 -2.20 -13.53
C GLY A 302 -19.96 -0.79 -13.21
N GLN A 303 -18.66 -0.53 -13.42
CA GLN A 303 -18.08 0.80 -13.21
C GLN A 303 -18.68 1.86 -14.13
N ARG A 304 -18.89 1.57 -15.42
CA ARG A 304 -19.57 2.52 -16.34
C ARG A 304 -20.98 2.88 -15.86
N ALA A 305 -21.77 1.90 -15.45
CA ALA A 305 -23.11 2.14 -14.93
C ALA A 305 -23.09 2.98 -13.64
N LEU A 306 -22.13 2.73 -12.74
CA LEU A 306 -21.92 3.55 -11.55
C LEU A 306 -21.55 4.99 -11.94
N TYR A 307 -20.63 5.19 -12.89
CA TYR A 307 -20.23 6.52 -13.33
C TYR A 307 -21.35 7.28 -14.03
N ASP A 308 -22.28 6.61 -14.73
CA ASP A 308 -23.47 7.27 -15.28
C ASP A 308 -24.37 7.83 -14.18
N VAL A 309 -24.55 7.09 -13.07
CA VAL A 309 -25.28 7.57 -11.88
C VAL A 309 -24.57 8.77 -11.26
N ILE A 310 -23.26 8.69 -11.10
CA ILE A 310 -22.43 9.79 -10.56
C ILE A 310 -22.53 11.02 -11.45
N ARG A 311 -22.40 10.86 -12.77
CA ARG A 311 -22.49 11.93 -13.77
C ARG A 311 -23.82 12.66 -13.69
N ALA A 312 -24.92 11.91 -13.53
CA ALA A 312 -26.25 12.50 -13.37
C ALA A 312 -26.38 13.26 -12.04
N ARG A 313 -25.89 12.68 -10.93
CA ARG A 313 -25.95 13.30 -9.59
C ARG A 313 -25.15 14.59 -9.50
N ASP A 314 -23.94 14.60 -10.07
CA ASP A 314 -22.99 15.71 -10.00
C ASP A 314 -22.92 16.51 -11.32
N ALA A 315 -24.01 16.55 -12.10
CA ALA A 315 -24.04 17.18 -13.43
C ALA A 315 -23.54 18.64 -13.43
N ASP A 316 -23.96 19.45 -12.45
CA ASP A 316 -23.48 20.84 -12.31
C ASP A 316 -21.96 20.93 -12.11
N PHE A 317 -21.38 20.01 -11.32
CA PHE A 317 -19.94 19.96 -11.11
C PHE A 317 -19.20 19.66 -12.41
N TYR A 318 -19.70 18.71 -13.21
CA TYR A 318 -19.08 18.36 -14.49
C TYR A 318 -19.22 19.45 -15.56
N THR A 319 -20.34 20.19 -15.57
CA THR A 319 -20.50 21.36 -16.44
C THR A 319 -19.45 22.41 -16.10
N ARG A 320 -19.34 22.81 -14.82
CA ARG A 320 -18.33 23.79 -14.38
C ARG A 320 -16.90 23.34 -14.64
N LEU A 321 -16.62 22.05 -14.45
CA LEU A 321 -15.30 21.47 -14.73
C LEU A 321 -14.98 21.55 -16.23
N SER A 322 -15.94 21.22 -17.09
CA SER A 322 -15.79 21.35 -18.55
C SER A 322 -15.62 22.81 -18.99
N ASP A 323 -16.38 23.73 -18.42
CA ASP A 323 -16.30 25.18 -18.71
C ASP A 323 -14.93 25.77 -18.32
N SER A 324 -14.21 25.15 -17.38
CA SER A 324 -12.84 25.51 -17.03
C SER A 324 -11.78 25.00 -18.03
N GLY A 325 -12.18 24.21 -19.03
CA GLY A 325 -11.32 23.61 -20.04
C GLY A 325 -10.80 22.20 -19.68
N PHE A 326 -11.34 21.56 -18.65
CA PHE A 326 -10.96 20.20 -18.26
C PHE A 326 -11.74 19.16 -19.07
N ALA A 327 -11.02 18.20 -19.66
CA ALA A 327 -11.61 17.11 -20.44
C ALA A 327 -12.00 15.93 -19.54
N ILE A 328 -13.26 15.51 -19.60
CA ILE A 328 -13.81 14.41 -18.80
C ILE A 328 -14.07 13.21 -19.71
N ASP A 329 -13.84 12.00 -19.18
CA ASP A 329 -14.16 10.71 -19.83
C ASP A 329 -15.61 10.27 -19.55
#